data_AF-N1V4C9-F1
#
_entry.id   AF-N1V4C9-F1
#
_cell.length_a   1.000
_cell.length_b   1.000
_cell.length_c   1.000
_cell.angle_alpha   90.00
_cell.angle_beta   90.00
_cell.angle_gamma   90.00
#
_symmetry.space_group_name_H-M   'P 1'
#
loop_
_entity.id
_entity.type
_entity.pdbx_description
1 polymer ?
#
loop_
_entity_poly.entity_id
_entity_poly.type
_entity_poly.pdbx_seq_one_letter_code
_entity_poly.pdbx_strand_id
1 'polypeptide(L)'
;MTGNIRVGTRGSALAVTQTTTVAEALSAGGRLDYELVRIRTEGDVLKGSLAQIGGTGVFVAALREALLDDRCDIAVHSLKDLPTGIAEGLQIAAYPERVDVRDALCARDGLDLAGLPAGAKVGTGS
;
A
#
# COMPACT_ATOMS: atom_id res chain seq x y z
N MET A 1 27.03 -16.29 -1.23
CA MET A 1 26.08 -15.69 -0.28
C MET A 1 24.84 -15.34 -1.08
N THR A 2 23.75 -16.07 -0.90
CA THR A 2 22.43 -15.62 -1.37
C THR A 2 21.99 -14.52 -0.41
N GLY A 3 21.94 -13.28 -0.88
CA GLY A 3 21.48 -12.16 -0.07
C GLY A 3 19.97 -12.27 0.15
N ASN A 4 19.52 -12.16 1.40
CA ASN A 4 18.10 -12.05 1.73
C ASN A 4 17.66 -10.59 1.51
N ILE A 5 16.62 -10.34 0.70
CA ILE A 5 16.10 -8.99 0.48
C ILE A 5 15.02 -8.65 1.51
N ARG A 6 15.17 -7.53 2.20
CA ARG A 6 14.23 -7.04 3.21
C ARG A 6 13.20 -6.14 2.54
N VAL A 7 11.94 -6.58 2.51
CA VAL A 7 10.84 -5.90 1.83
C VAL A 7 9.92 -5.25 2.85
N GLY A 8 9.96 -3.93 2.93
CA GLY A 8 9.13 -3.10 3.80
C GLY A 8 7.66 -3.11 3.39
N THR A 9 6.78 -3.34 4.37
CA THR A 9 5.31 -3.31 4.19
C THR A 9 4.61 -2.66 5.37
N ARG A 10 3.44 -2.07 5.10
CA ARG A 10 2.47 -1.75 6.16
C ARG A 10 1.84 -3.03 6.74
N GLY A 11 1.21 -2.91 7.90
CA GLY A 11 0.59 -4.04 8.61
C GLY A 11 -0.77 -4.51 8.09
N SER A 12 -1.45 -3.72 7.24
CA SER A 12 -2.78 -4.08 6.73
C SER A 12 -2.74 -5.34 5.84
N ALA A 13 -3.83 -6.11 5.82
CA ALA A 13 -3.92 -7.34 5.02
C ALA A 13 -3.60 -7.09 3.53
N LEU A 14 -4.19 -6.04 2.95
CA LEU A 14 -3.93 -5.68 1.55
C LEU A 14 -2.45 -5.33 1.29
N ALA A 15 -1.83 -4.55 2.18
CA ALA A 15 -0.43 -4.18 2.04
C ALA A 15 0.50 -5.39 2.13
N VAL A 16 0.25 -6.31 3.07
CA VAL A 16 1.01 -7.56 3.18
C VAL A 16 0.84 -8.39 1.91
N THR A 17 -0.39 -8.56 1.40
CA THR A 17 -0.63 -9.28 0.15
C THR A 17 0.13 -8.67 -1.03
N GLN A 18 0.03 -7.35 -1.24
CA GLN A 18 0.75 -6.65 -2.32
C GLN A 18 2.27 -6.86 -2.20
N THR A 19 2.80 -6.76 -0.99
CA THR A 19 4.24 -6.91 -0.74
C THR A 19 4.70 -8.33 -1.00
N THR A 20 3.97 -9.33 -0.49
CA THR A 20 4.26 -10.75 -0.75
C THR A 20 4.27 -11.05 -2.24
N THR A 21 3.27 -10.58 -3.00
CA THR A 21 3.22 -10.79 -4.46
C THR A 21 4.48 -10.24 -5.16
N VAL A 22 4.93 -9.04 -4.81
CA VAL A 22 6.16 -8.46 -5.38
C VAL A 22 7.40 -9.23 -4.93
N ALA A 23 7.50 -9.57 -3.65
CA ALA A 23 8.64 -10.28 -3.09
C ALA A 23 8.81 -11.68 -3.70
N GLU A 24 7.71 -12.42 -3.89
CA GLU A 24 7.70 -13.73 -4.55
C GLU A 24 8.15 -13.63 -6.01
N ALA A 25 7.68 -12.61 -6.74
CA ALA A 25 8.09 -12.39 -8.14
C ALA A 25 9.59 -12.10 -8.24
N LEU A 26 10.15 -11.26 -7.35
CA LEU A 26 11.57 -10.97 -7.28
C LEU A 26 12.40 -12.20 -6.89
N SER A 27 11.92 -12.96 -5.90
CA SER A 27 12.57 -14.19 -5.43
C SER A 27 12.66 -15.24 -6.55
N ALA A 28 11.56 -15.45 -7.29
CA ALA A 28 11.51 -16.38 -8.40
C ALA A 28 12.44 -15.97 -9.56
N GLY A 29 12.52 -14.67 -9.88
CA GLY A 29 13.38 -14.17 -10.95
C GLY A 29 14.88 -14.10 -10.60
N GLY A 30 15.20 -13.83 -9.34
CA GLY A 30 16.57 -13.55 -8.88
C GLY A 30 17.27 -14.69 -8.12
N ARG A 31 16.55 -15.76 -7.73
CA ARG A 31 17.03 -16.76 -6.76
C ARG A 31 17.51 -16.13 -5.45
N LEU A 32 16.78 -15.12 -4.98
CA LEU A 32 17.01 -14.44 -3.71
C LEU A 32 15.94 -14.88 -2.72
N ASP A 33 16.34 -15.12 -1.47
CA ASP A 33 15.38 -15.22 -0.37
C ASP A 33 14.83 -13.83 -0.03
N TYR A 34 13.65 -13.77 0.59
CA TYR A 34 13.06 -12.51 1.04
C TYR A 34 12.55 -12.58 2.48
N GLU A 35 12.56 -11.43 3.14
CA GLU A 35 11.96 -11.21 4.47
C GLU A 35 11.01 -10.01 4.41
N LEU A 36 9.82 -10.16 4.97
CA LEU A 36 8.88 -9.04 5.10
C LEU A 36 9.15 -8.25 6.38
N VAL A 37 9.53 -6.98 6.23
CA VAL A 37 9.74 -6.06 7.34
C VAL A 37 8.47 -5.25 7.54
N ARG A 38 7.71 -5.56 8.60
CA ARG A 38 6.48 -4.82 8.92
C ARG A 38 6.83 -3.49 9.58
N ILE A 39 6.52 -2.40 8.89
CA ILE A 39 6.68 -1.05 9.40
C ILE A 39 5.35 -0.58 9.98
N ARG A 40 5.35 -0.32 11.29
CA ARG A 40 4.18 0.18 12.00
C ARG A 40 4.07 1.68 11.76
N THR A 41 2.92 2.15 11.25
CA THR A 41 2.68 3.57 11.01
C THR A 41 1.73 4.14 12.06
N GLU A 42 1.83 5.43 12.37
CA GLU A 42 0.91 6.10 13.31
C GLU A 42 -0.54 6.08 12.79
N GLY A 43 -0.71 6.13 11.46
CA GLY A 43 -2.02 6.00 10.81
C GLY A 43 -2.69 4.63 10.97
N ASP A 44 -1.94 3.58 11.36
CA ASP A 44 -2.55 2.28 11.70
C ASP A 44 -3.15 2.26 13.13
N VAL A 45 -2.85 3.28 13.94
CA VAL A 45 -3.28 3.40 15.35
C VAL A 45 -4.45 4.40 15.51
N LEU A 46 -4.52 5.42 14.66
CA LEU A 46 -5.52 6.48 14.74
C LEU A 46 -6.86 6.07 14.10
N LYS A 47 -7.93 6.04 14.91
CA LYS A 47 -9.31 5.89 14.44
C LYS A 47 -9.91 7.29 14.19
N GLY A 48 -10.07 7.69 12.92
CA GLY A 48 -10.60 9.00 12.55
C GLY A 48 -10.74 9.18 11.04
N SER A 49 -11.29 10.32 10.59
CA SER A 49 -11.38 10.64 9.16
C SER A 49 -9.98 10.79 8.55
N LEU A 50 -9.73 10.18 7.39
CA LEU A 50 -8.48 10.29 6.64
C LEU A 50 -8.07 11.76 6.38
N ALA A 51 -9.06 12.64 6.20
CA ALA A 51 -8.87 14.08 6.03
C ALA A 51 -8.32 14.77 7.29
N GLN A 52 -8.61 14.24 8.49
CA GLN A 52 -8.17 14.81 9.76
C GLN A 52 -6.79 14.30 10.21
N ILE A 53 -6.33 13.17 9.68
CA ILE A 53 -5.09 12.49 10.12
C ILE A 53 -3.85 13.06 9.39
N GLY A 54 -4.00 14.03 8.49
CA GLY A 54 -2.86 14.63 7.76
C GLY A 54 -2.62 14.04 6.36
N GLY A 55 -3.60 13.30 5.83
CA GLY A 55 -3.61 12.81 4.46
C GLY A 55 -2.77 11.55 4.21
N THR A 56 -2.63 11.18 2.93
CA THR A 56 -1.88 10.00 2.45
C THR A 56 -0.40 9.99 2.88
N GLY A 57 0.17 11.16 3.18
CA GLY A 57 1.58 11.32 3.56
C GLY A 57 1.98 10.58 4.83
N VAL A 58 1.07 10.40 5.80
CA VAL A 58 1.38 9.72 7.08
C VAL A 58 1.75 8.26 6.89
N PHE A 59 1.12 7.58 5.92
CA PHE A 59 1.41 6.17 5.64
C PHE A 59 2.72 5.96 4.88
N VAL A 60 3.18 6.98 4.17
CA VAL A 60 4.37 6.91 3.34
C VAL A 60 5.63 7.34 4.08
N ALA A 61 5.52 8.30 4.99
CA ALA A 61 6.66 8.80 5.77
C ALA A 61 7.43 7.68 6.49
N ALA A 62 6.74 6.83 7.25
CA ALA A 62 7.38 5.77 8.03
C ALA A 62 8.09 4.71 7.16
N LEU A 63 7.56 4.39 5.98
CA LEU A 63 8.20 3.45 5.05
C LEU A 63 9.40 4.09 4.34
N ARG A 64 9.32 5.39 4.01
CA ARG A 64 10.47 6.14 3.48
C ARG A 64 11.60 6.24 4.49
N GLU A 65 11.29 6.56 5.75
CA GLU A 65 12.27 6.53 6.84
C GLU A 65 12.90 5.14 6.99
N ALA A 66 12.10 4.07 6.92
CA ALA A 66 12.63 2.71 6.99
C ALA A 66 13.62 2.37 5.87
N LEU A 67 13.42 2.91 4.67
CA LEU A 67 14.37 2.78 3.56
C LEU A 67 15.63 3.61 3.80
N LEU A 68 15.48 4.86 4.24
CA LEU A 68 16.62 5.77 4.47
C LEU A 68 17.49 5.32 5.67
N ASP A 69 16.89 4.65 6.65
CA ASP A 69 17.57 4.11 7.83
C ASP A 69 18.15 2.70 7.59
N ASP A 70 18.18 2.20 6.35
CA ASP A 70 18.61 0.83 5.99
C ASP A 70 17.86 -0.27 6.78
N ARG A 71 16.63 -0.02 7.25
CA ARG A 71 15.81 -1.04 7.94
C ARG A 71 15.16 -2.02 6.97
N CYS A 72 14.96 -1.62 5.72
CA CYS A 72 14.57 -2.48 4.61
C CYS A 72 15.25 -2.03 3.32
N ASP A 73 15.36 -2.91 2.33
CA ASP A 73 16.08 -2.64 1.08
C ASP A 73 15.14 -2.08 0.00
N ILE A 74 13.88 -2.52 0.01
CA ILE A 74 12.81 -2.02 -0.86
C ILE A 74 11.51 -1.89 -0.07
N ALA A 75 10.59 -1.05 -0.52
CA ALA A 75 9.25 -0.92 0.04
C ALA A 75 8.19 -1.03 -1.06
N VAL A 76 7.06 -1.66 -0.74
CA VAL A 76 5.92 -1.81 -1.65
C VAL A 76 4.77 -0.93 -1.18
N HIS A 77 4.20 -0.15 -2.11
CA HIS A 77 3.07 0.74 -1.87
C HIS A 77 2.01 0.60 -2.94
N SER A 78 0.76 0.85 -2.55
CA SER A 78 -0.26 1.24 -3.52
C SER A 78 0.10 2.61 -4.10
N LEU A 79 0.23 2.68 -5.44
CA LEU A 79 0.71 3.89 -6.11
C LEU A 79 -0.16 5.13 -5.81
N LYS A 80 -1.47 4.94 -5.64
CA LYS A 80 -2.42 6.03 -5.32
C LYS A 80 -2.13 6.72 -3.98
N ASP A 81 -1.40 6.06 -3.08
CA ASP A 81 -1.09 6.58 -1.75
C ASP A 81 0.25 7.32 -1.71
N LEU A 82 1.06 7.28 -2.79
CA LEU A 82 2.35 7.94 -2.84
C LEU A 82 2.21 9.45 -3.13
N PRO A 83 2.80 10.34 -2.31
CA PRO A 83 2.89 11.77 -2.62
C PRO A 83 3.67 11.99 -3.91
N THR A 84 3.26 13.00 -4.68
CA THR A 84 3.92 13.42 -5.93
C THR A 84 5.20 14.23 -5.69
N GLY A 85 5.43 14.71 -4.47
CA GLY A 85 6.65 15.42 -4.10
C GLY A 85 7.89 14.54 -4.14
N ILE A 86 9.04 15.17 -4.42
CA ILE A 86 10.34 14.51 -4.43
C ILE A 86 10.62 13.88 -3.06
N ALA A 87 11.17 12.67 -3.08
CA ALA A 87 11.69 11.98 -1.90
C ALA A 87 13.20 11.88 -2.05
N GLU A 88 13.95 12.83 -1.49
CA GLU A 88 15.40 12.82 -1.59
C GLU A 88 16.00 11.50 -1.06
N GLY A 89 16.98 10.96 -1.77
CA GLY A 89 17.59 9.66 -1.47
C GLY A 89 16.77 8.44 -1.90
N LEU A 90 15.52 8.62 -2.36
CA LEU A 90 14.64 7.53 -2.77
C LEU A 90 14.17 7.71 -4.22
N GLN A 91 13.87 6.59 -4.86
CA GLN A 91 13.28 6.57 -6.20
C GLN A 91 12.27 5.43 -6.33
N ILE A 92 11.32 5.58 -7.24
CA ILE A 92 10.44 4.47 -7.63
C ILE A 92 11.21 3.58 -8.61
N ALA A 93 11.63 2.41 -8.14
CA ALA A 93 12.44 1.49 -8.93
C ALA A 93 11.64 0.69 -9.99
N ALA A 94 10.36 0.43 -9.72
CA ALA A 94 9.53 -0.40 -10.60
C ALA A 94 8.04 -0.12 -10.41
N TYR A 95 7.27 -0.46 -11.45
CA TYR A 95 5.83 -0.53 -11.43
C TYR A 95 5.42 -1.95 -11.86
N PRO A 96 4.75 -2.74 -10.99
CA PRO A 96 4.16 -4.01 -11.40
C PRO A 96 3.08 -3.80 -12.48
N GLU A 97 2.69 -4.89 -13.14
CA GLU A 97 1.57 -4.85 -14.08
C GLU A 97 0.30 -4.31 -13.40
N ARG A 98 -0.38 -3.39 -14.07
CA ARG A 98 -1.52 -2.69 -13.51
C ARG A 98 -2.75 -3.59 -13.54
N VAL A 99 -3.34 -3.82 -12.37
CA VAL A 99 -4.63 -4.50 -12.23
C VAL A 99 -5.79 -3.59 -12.65
N ASP A 100 -7.02 -4.13 -12.65
CA ASP A 100 -8.23 -3.38 -12.95
C ASP A 100 -8.32 -2.07 -12.13
N VAL A 101 -8.61 -0.98 -12.82
CA VAL A 101 -8.59 0.38 -12.27
C VAL A 101 -9.97 0.87 -11.83
N ARG A 102 -11.02 0.09 -12.11
CA ARG A 102 -12.41 0.48 -11.85
C ARG A 102 -12.71 0.44 -10.35
N ASP A 103 -13.51 1.41 -9.90
CA ASP A 103 -14.17 1.30 -8.61
C ASP A 103 -15.24 0.20 -8.64
N ALA A 104 -15.48 -0.40 -7.48
CA ALA A 104 -16.52 -1.41 -7.30
C ALA A 104 -17.60 -0.90 -6.33
N LEU A 105 -18.85 -1.12 -6.68
CA LEU A 105 -19.95 -0.94 -5.74
C LEU A 105 -20.08 -2.20 -4.87
N CYS A 106 -19.85 -2.04 -3.58
CA CYS A 106 -20.20 -3.08 -2.59
C CYS A 106 -21.60 -2.79 -2.04
N ALA A 107 -22.63 -3.34 -2.67
CA ALA A 107 -24.02 -3.22 -2.23
C ALA A 107 -24.61 -4.58 -1.83
N ARG A 108 -25.63 -4.54 -0.98
CA ARG A 108 -26.44 -5.72 -0.66
C ARG A 108 -27.27 -6.16 -1.86
N ASP A 109 -27.69 -7.41 -1.86
CA ASP A 109 -28.66 -7.98 -2.81
C ASP A 109 -28.28 -7.82 -4.30
N GLY A 110 -27.00 -7.61 -4.60
CA GLY A 110 -26.50 -7.45 -5.97
C GLY A 110 -26.97 -6.17 -6.67
N LEU A 111 -27.40 -5.15 -5.89
CA LEU A 111 -27.82 -3.87 -6.46
C LEU A 111 -26.65 -3.17 -7.17
N ASP A 112 -26.96 -2.55 -8.30
CA ASP A 112 -26.10 -1.55 -8.92
C ASP A 112 -26.47 -0.15 -8.41
N LEU A 113 -25.74 0.88 -8.89
CA LEU A 113 -26.00 2.27 -8.48
C LEU A 113 -27.41 2.74 -8.87
N ALA A 114 -27.95 2.27 -9.99
CA ALA A 114 -29.26 2.67 -10.48
C ALA A 114 -30.40 2.00 -9.70
N GLY A 115 -30.15 0.82 -9.14
CA GLY A 115 -31.07 0.05 -8.30
C GLY A 115 -31.12 0.50 -6.84
N LEU A 116 -30.32 1.50 -6.43
CA LEU A 116 -30.38 2.02 -5.07
C LEU A 116 -31.70 2.77 -4.83
N PRO A 117 -32.41 2.51 -3.72
CA PRO A 117 -33.65 3.21 -3.40
C PRO A 117 -33.39 4.70 -3.12
N ALA A 118 -34.39 5.53 -3.40
CA ALA A 118 -34.34 6.95 -3.08
C ALA A 118 -34.04 7.15 -1.58
N GLY A 119 -33.05 8.00 -1.27
CA GLY A 119 -32.58 8.24 0.10
C GLY A 119 -31.54 7.23 0.62
N ALA A 120 -31.05 6.31 -0.22
CA ALA A 120 -29.92 5.45 0.13
C ALA A 120 -28.68 6.28 0.52
N LYS A 121 -27.94 5.79 1.54
CA LYS A 121 -26.68 6.40 1.98
C LYS A 121 -25.51 5.64 1.35
N VAL A 122 -24.59 6.38 0.73
CA VAL A 122 -23.35 5.84 0.16
C VAL A 122 -22.18 6.29 1.03
N GLY A 123 -21.40 5.33 1.53
CA GLY A 123 -20.19 5.61 2.28
C GLY A 123 -18.98 5.60 1.36
N THR A 124 -18.22 6.69 1.33
CA THR A 124 -16.91 6.77 0.68
C THR A 124 -15.98 7.63 1.52
N GLY A 125 -14.69 7.29 1.53
CA GLY A 125 -13.62 8.05 2.17
C GLY A 125 -12.59 8.59 1.17
N SER A 126 -12.94 8.57 -0.13
CA SER A 126 -12.13 9.18 -1.20
C SER A 126 -12.07 10.70 -1.10
#